data_AF-A0A4R9XT40-F1
#
_entry.id   AF-A0A4R9XT40-F1
#
_cell.length_a   1.000
_cell.length_b   1.000
_cell.length_c   1.000
_cell.angle_alpha   90.00
_cell.angle_beta   90.00
_cell.angle_gamma   90.00
#
_symmetry.space_group_name_H-M   'P 1'
#
loop_
_entity.id
_entity.type
_entity.pdbx_description
1 polymer ?
#
loop_
_entity_poly.entity_id
_entity_poly.type
_entity_poly.pdbx_seq_one_letter_code
_entity_poly.pdbx_strand_id
1 'polypeptide(L)'
;MNGDAFRIRHIDLEATDADADTNGTASLSIFWWKDLPLGMKASLPDELPYTRARLRQFAAEFSAAQLAARSTSLGAPLRATYEGWPKSALSLTAALGAKGLIDRLDELATASYASAQDISVVICTRDRGPALAECLRSVARQRSAPGEVIIVDNSRDGNARRVCAQFPEVRYVHEARPGLSVARTAGVHASRRAIIAFTDDDVEVHAGWTAEIARAFAERDVEALTGLVLPARLDTLAQRRFQFDMGGFGSTFVPLVFDRRFFEETRPNGAHVWKIGAGANMAFRRSVFARVGLFDERLGAGAAGCSEDSELWYRLLAAGGACLYEPRAVVFHHHRSDWPGLRRQMRAYMKGHVAALVVQYDNFGDRGNIVRIWKQLPAYFLRTFLRALFEGPPGRIRILAAEVEGWLAGLQFLLRFGWRKRRALRPQILVEERAG
;
A
#
# COMPACT_ATOMS: atom_id res chain seq x y z
N MET A 1 -0.60 13.75 22.10
CA MET A 1 0.03 14.58 21.05
C MET A 1 -0.94 15.69 20.62
N ASN A 2 -1.21 16.65 21.50
CA ASN A 2 -2.07 17.82 21.21
C ASN A 2 -1.21 18.96 20.64
N GLY A 3 -1.75 19.76 19.72
CA GLY A 3 -1.21 21.06 19.35
C GLY A 3 -0.30 21.07 18.11
N ASP A 4 0.90 20.50 18.22
CA ASP A 4 1.97 20.91 17.31
C ASP A 4 2.04 20.10 16.01
N ALA A 5 2.43 20.76 14.93
CA ALA A 5 2.66 20.15 13.62
C ALA A 5 3.83 19.16 13.71
N PHE A 6 3.70 18.00 13.05
CA PHE A 6 4.81 17.06 12.92
C PHE A 6 5.56 17.36 11.63
N ARG A 7 6.85 17.67 11.74
CA ARG A 7 7.71 17.81 10.56
C ARG A 7 8.16 16.42 10.09
N ILE A 8 8.05 16.15 8.80
CA ILE A 8 8.66 14.96 8.21
C ILE A 8 10.11 15.30 7.85
N ARG A 9 11.03 14.43 8.26
CA ARG A 9 12.47 14.59 8.05
C ARG A 9 13.01 13.38 7.33
N HIS A 10 13.85 13.59 6.32
CA HIS A 10 14.57 12.53 5.63
C HIS A 10 16.02 12.60 6.07
N ILE A 11 16.53 11.54 6.69
CA ILE A 11 17.87 11.48 7.24
C ILE A 11 18.63 10.37 6.51
N ASP A 12 19.70 10.74 5.80
CA ASP A 12 20.63 9.78 5.23
C ASP A 12 21.65 9.36 6.31
N LEU A 13 21.66 8.07 6.63
CA LEU A 13 22.50 7.50 7.66
C LEU A 13 23.94 7.23 7.17
N GLU A 14 24.21 7.29 5.86
CA GLU A 14 25.58 7.19 5.32
C GLU A 14 26.39 8.45 5.65
N ALA A 15 25.78 9.64 5.51
CA ALA A 15 26.48 10.90 5.70
C ALA A 15 27.02 11.08 7.15
N THR A 16 26.43 10.39 8.13
CA THR A 16 26.81 10.40 9.56
C THR A 16 26.98 11.78 10.22
N ASP A 17 26.42 12.83 9.61
CA ASP A 17 26.44 14.17 10.18
C ASP A 17 25.51 14.30 11.39
N ALA A 18 25.80 15.28 12.25
CA ALA A 18 24.93 15.60 13.36
C ALA A 18 23.57 16.03 12.81
N ASP A 19 22.52 15.42 13.35
CA ASP A 19 21.16 15.74 12.97
C ASP A 19 20.89 17.24 13.19
N ALA A 20 20.31 17.92 12.19
CA ALA A 20 20.07 19.36 12.29
C ALA A 20 19.08 19.67 13.43
N ASP A 21 19.30 20.81 14.11
CA ASP A 21 18.37 21.31 15.14
C ASP A 21 16.96 21.45 14.54
N THR A 22 15.98 20.93 15.28
CA THR A 22 14.58 20.91 14.89
C THR A 22 13.78 22.09 15.45
N ASN A 23 14.44 23.08 16.08
CA ASN A 23 13.83 24.26 16.68
C ASN A 23 12.63 23.88 17.57
N GLY A 24 12.78 22.81 18.37
CA GLY A 24 11.74 22.33 19.29
C GLY A 24 10.48 21.73 18.64
N THR A 25 10.51 21.33 17.36
CA THR A 25 9.34 20.75 16.66
C THR A 25 9.35 19.22 16.67
N ALA A 26 8.23 18.59 17.05
CA ALA A 26 8.06 17.14 16.96
C ALA A 26 8.19 16.66 15.51
N SER A 27 8.80 15.49 15.29
CA SER A 27 9.15 15.05 13.94
C SER A 27 8.93 13.57 13.69
N LEU A 28 8.58 13.22 12.45
CA LEU A 28 8.68 11.86 11.92
C LEU A 28 9.94 11.78 11.06
N SER A 29 10.96 11.10 11.56
CA SER A 29 12.21 10.88 10.83
C SER A 29 12.10 9.61 10.00
N ILE A 30 12.36 9.71 8.71
CA ILE A 30 12.46 8.61 7.75
C ILE A 30 13.94 8.45 7.45
N PHE A 31 14.47 7.28 7.76
CA PHE A 31 15.88 6.98 7.65
C PHE A 31 16.16 6.29 6.33
N TRP A 32 17.22 6.72 5.68
CA TRP A 32 17.70 6.24 4.41
C TRP A 32 19.15 5.80 4.53
N TRP A 33 19.57 4.95 3.62
CA TRP A 33 20.97 4.76 3.28
C TRP A 33 21.06 4.95 1.79
N LYS A 34 21.58 6.10 1.33
CA LYS A 34 21.44 6.53 -0.07
C LYS A 34 19.96 6.51 -0.48
N ASP A 35 19.60 5.72 -1.50
CA ASP A 35 18.23 5.56 -2.00
C ASP A 35 17.42 4.43 -1.31
N LEU A 36 18.02 3.70 -0.36
CA LEU A 36 17.36 2.58 0.33
C LEU A 36 16.62 3.08 1.57
N PRO A 37 15.28 2.98 1.65
CA PRO A 37 14.55 3.30 2.86
C PRO A 37 14.82 2.24 3.94
N LEU A 38 15.27 2.68 5.11
CA LEU A 38 15.72 1.81 6.20
C LEU A 38 14.71 1.69 7.35
N GLY A 39 14.06 2.78 7.71
CA GLY A 39 13.16 2.80 8.86
C GLY A 39 12.47 4.14 9.04
N MET A 40 11.59 4.23 10.04
CA MET A 40 11.03 5.51 10.49
C MET A 40 10.89 5.55 12.01
N LYS A 41 11.01 6.74 12.60
CA LYS A 41 10.77 7.00 14.02
C LYS A 41 10.08 8.33 14.23
N ALA A 42 8.97 8.30 14.96
CA ALA A 42 8.38 9.49 15.54
C ALA A 42 9.15 9.89 16.81
N SER A 43 9.44 11.18 16.95
CA SER A 43 10.16 11.73 18.08
C SER A 43 9.56 13.05 18.56
N LEU A 44 9.53 13.20 19.87
CA LEU A 44 9.18 14.44 20.55
C LEU A 44 10.34 15.44 20.48
N PRO A 45 10.09 16.75 20.71
CA PRO A 45 11.13 17.78 20.66
C PRO A 45 12.35 17.52 21.54
N ASP A 46 12.15 16.93 22.72
CA ASP A 46 13.18 16.60 23.71
C ASP A 46 14.04 15.38 23.33
N GLU A 47 13.60 14.58 22.36
CA GLU A 47 14.39 13.48 21.78
C GLU A 47 15.33 13.94 20.65
N LEU A 48 15.32 15.24 20.31
CA LEU A 48 15.99 15.82 19.14
C LEU A 48 16.94 16.97 19.53
N PRO A 49 18.01 17.22 18.74
CA PRO A 49 18.47 16.43 17.60
C PRO A 49 19.10 15.10 18.04
N TYR A 50 19.14 14.11 17.14
CA TYR A 50 19.81 12.85 17.44
C TYR A 50 21.32 13.02 17.57
N THR A 51 21.90 12.42 18.62
CA THR A 51 23.36 12.33 18.74
C THR A 51 23.94 11.44 17.64
N ARG A 52 25.21 11.66 17.26
CA ARG A 52 25.91 10.79 16.29
C ARG A 52 25.89 9.32 16.73
N ALA A 53 26.03 9.05 18.03
CA ALA A 53 25.96 7.69 18.57
C ALA A 53 24.59 7.04 18.31
N ARG A 54 23.51 7.81 18.47
CA ARG A 54 22.15 7.33 18.22
C ARG A 54 21.89 7.08 16.72
N LEU A 55 22.36 7.96 15.84
CA LEU A 55 22.27 7.75 14.39
C LEU A 55 23.03 6.49 13.95
N ARG A 56 24.22 6.24 14.49
CA ARG A 56 24.99 5.00 14.24
C ARG A 56 24.25 3.75 14.72
N GLN A 57 23.58 3.83 15.87
CA GLN A 57 22.75 2.73 16.36
C GLN A 57 21.59 2.45 15.41
N PHE A 58 20.87 3.47 14.94
CA PHE A 58 19.81 3.30 13.95
C PHE A 58 20.35 2.71 12.64
N ALA A 59 21.51 3.16 12.17
CA ALA A 59 22.15 2.60 10.98
C ALA A 59 22.42 1.10 11.17
N ALA A 60 22.99 0.69 12.29
CA ALA A 60 23.24 -0.73 12.57
C ALA A 60 21.94 -1.56 12.65
N GLU A 61 20.93 -1.09 13.41
CA GLU A 61 19.67 -1.80 13.62
C GLU A 61 18.88 -1.97 12.31
N PHE A 62 18.69 -0.89 11.55
CA PHE A 62 17.90 -0.95 10.33
C PHE A 62 18.61 -1.67 9.19
N SER A 63 19.93 -1.53 9.08
CA SER A 63 20.72 -2.25 8.04
C SER A 63 20.74 -3.75 8.29
N ALA A 64 20.85 -4.16 9.55
CA ALA A 64 20.71 -5.57 9.95
C ALA A 64 19.36 -6.15 9.51
N ALA A 65 18.27 -5.39 9.67
CA ALA A 65 16.95 -5.81 9.22
C ALA A 65 16.88 -5.99 7.68
N GLN A 66 17.44 -5.05 6.91
CA GLN A 66 17.45 -5.11 5.45
C GLN A 66 18.22 -6.30 4.88
N LEU A 67 19.45 -6.50 5.38
CA LEU A 67 20.34 -7.57 4.96
C LEU A 67 19.74 -8.91 5.37
N ALA A 68 19.22 -8.94 6.59
CA ALA A 68 18.46 -10.02 7.16
C ALA A 68 17.40 -10.57 6.19
N ALA A 69 16.55 -9.66 5.74
CA ALA A 69 15.41 -9.99 4.88
C ALA A 69 15.77 -10.37 3.45
N ARG A 70 17.02 -10.11 3.03
CA ARG A 70 17.55 -10.43 1.70
C ARG A 70 18.57 -11.58 1.70
N SER A 71 18.84 -12.18 2.87
CA SER A 71 19.72 -13.34 2.99
C SER A 71 19.06 -14.63 2.50
N THR A 72 19.63 -15.25 1.45
CA THR A 72 19.15 -16.54 0.92
C THR A 72 19.22 -17.67 1.96
N SER A 73 20.22 -17.63 2.86
CA SER A 73 20.34 -18.59 3.96
C SER A 73 19.20 -18.52 4.99
N LEU A 74 18.45 -17.41 5.01
CA LEU A 74 17.26 -17.22 5.83
C LEU A 74 15.96 -17.33 5.02
N GLY A 75 16.05 -17.78 3.75
CA GLY A 75 14.91 -17.98 2.86
C GLY A 75 14.37 -16.69 2.23
N ALA A 76 15.25 -15.74 1.89
CA ALA A 76 14.87 -14.47 1.27
C ALA A 76 14.23 -14.58 -0.14
N PRO A 77 13.31 -13.67 -0.51
CA PRO A 77 12.70 -12.66 0.34
C PRO A 77 11.89 -13.32 1.45
N LEU A 78 11.88 -12.70 2.64
CA LEU A 78 11.13 -13.25 3.76
C LEU A 78 9.67 -13.42 3.37
N ARG A 79 9.11 -14.59 3.68
CA ARG A 79 7.67 -14.80 3.53
C ARG A 79 6.93 -14.06 4.63
N ALA A 80 5.81 -13.44 4.27
CA ALA A 80 4.95 -12.80 5.24
C ALA A 80 4.40 -13.84 6.24
N THR A 81 4.41 -13.50 7.53
CA THR A 81 3.71 -14.27 8.56
C THR A 81 2.21 -14.09 8.48
N TYR A 82 1.45 -14.87 9.25
CA TYR A 82 0.02 -14.66 9.49
C TYR A 82 -0.34 -13.19 9.84
N GLU A 83 0.58 -12.50 10.52
CA GLU A 83 0.39 -11.11 10.89
C GLU A 83 0.74 -10.09 9.79
N GLY A 84 1.28 -10.52 8.65
CA GLY A 84 1.75 -9.64 7.57
C GLY A 84 3.14 -9.04 7.84
N TRP A 85 3.82 -9.53 8.87
CA TRP A 85 5.16 -9.08 9.27
C TRP A 85 6.23 -10.09 8.85
N PRO A 86 7.50 -9.68 8.69
CA PRO A 86 8.61 -10.62 8.55
C PRO A 86 8.61 -11.62 9.71
N LYS A 87 8.85 -12.91 9.43
CA LYS A 87 9.00 -13.93 10.47
C LYS A 87 10.21 -13.56 11.33
N SER A 88 9.95 -13.11 12.56
CA SER A 88 10.96 -12.55 13.46
C SER A 88 12.02 -13.59 13.83
N ALA A 89 13.25 -13.35 13.37
CA ALA A 89 14.50 -13.54 14.10
C ALA A 89 15.65 -12.93 13.28
N LEU A 90 15.57 -11.65 12.97
CA LEU A 90 16.77 -10.90 12.59
C LEU A 90 17.44 -10.48 13.89
N SER A 91 18.17 -11.41 14.52
CA SER A 91 19.02 -11.00 15.63
C SER A 91 20.08 -10.07 15.05
N LEU A 92 20.25 -8.90 15.67
CA LEU A 92 21.39 -8.01 15.41
C LEU A 92 22.69 -8.83 15.40
N THR A 93 22.76 -9.87 16.23
CA THR A 93 23.84 -10.86 16.34
C THR A 93 24.16 -11.59 15.03
N ALA A 94 23.16 -11.98 14.23
CA ALA A 94 23.38 -12.64 12.95
C ALA A 94 23.92 -11.67 11.88
N ALA A 95 23.52 -10.40 11.92
CA ALA A 95 24.01 -9.36 11.01
C ALA A 95 25.42 -8.85 11.40
N LEU A 96 25.70 -8.72 12.71
CA LEU A 96 27.00 -8.30 13.24
C LEU A 96 28.12 -9.34 13.01
N GLY A 97 27.76 -10.60 12.77
CA GLY A 97 28.70 -11.65 12.38
C GLY A 97 29.10 -11.64 10.90
N ALA A 98 28.40 -10.86 10.06
CA ALA A 98 28.71 -10.76 8.64
C ALA A 98 29.85 -9.75 8.40
N LYS A 99 30.97 -10.21 7.83
CA LYS A 99 32.02 -9.31 7.31
C LYS A 99 31.46 -8.48 6.15
N GLY A 100 31.84 -7.19 6.07
CA GLY A 100 31.47 -6.29 4.97
C GLY A 100 30.01 -5.82 5.01
N LEU A 101 29.46 -5.54 6.20
CA LEU A 101 28.07 -5.05 6.36
C LEU A 101 27.80 -3.79 5.53
N ILE A 102 28.73 -2.82 5.58
CA ILE A 102 28.65 -1.56 4.86
C ILE A 102 28.71 -1.82 3.35
N ASP A 103 29.67 -2.61 2.87
CA ASP A 103 29.81 -2.93 1.44
C ASP A 103 28.53 -3.58 0.88
N ARG A 104 27.96 -4.55 1.61
CA ARG A 104 26.70 -5.19 1.21
C ARG A 104 25.52 -4.22 1.24
N LEU A 105 25.49 -3.32 2.21
CA LEU A 105 24.45 -2.31 2.29
C LEU A 105 24.57 -1.29 1.15
N ASP A 106 25.79 -0.94 0.74
CA ASP A 106 26.07 -0.09 -0.41
C ASP A 106 25.68 -0.74 -1.73
N GLU A 107 26.01 -2.02 -1.91
CA GLU A 107 25.53 -2.83 -3.04
C GLU A 107 24.00 -2.83 -3.09
N LEU A 108 23.36 -3.05 -1.94
CA LEU A 108 21.91 -2.98 -1.85
C LEU A 108 21.39 -1.58 -2.18
N ALA A 109 21.96 -0.54 -1.62
CA ALA A 109 21.46 0.82 -1.75
C ALA A 109 21.78 1.49 -3.10
N THR A 110 22.47 0.78 -3.99
CA THR A 110 22.72 1.23 -5.35
C THR A 110 21.40 1.54 -6.06
N ALA A 111 21.29 2.77 -6.54
CA ALA A 111 20.11 3.25 -7.24
C ALA A 111 19.81 2.40 -8.48
N SER A 112 18.58 1.90 -8.62
CA SER A 112 18.18 1.24 -9.86
C SER A 112 18.09 2.24 -11.02
N TYR A 113 18.64 1.82 -12.16
CA TYR A 113 18.47 2.42 -13.48
C TYR A 113 17.85 1.42 -14.47
N ALA A 114 17.17 0.39 -13.96
CA ALA A 114 16.47 -0.58 -14.81
C ALA A 114 15.47 0.17 -15.72
N SER A 115 15.44 -0.23 -16.99
CA SER A 115 14.54 0.39 -17.98
C SER A 115 13.08 0.16 -17.59
N ALA A 116 12.33 1.25 -17.44
CA ALA A 116 10.90 1.23 -17.11
C ALA A 116 10.00 1.25 -18.36
N GLN A 117 10.55 1.03 -19.55
CA GLN A 117 9.81 1.09 -20.83
C GLN A 117 8.70 0.03 -20.96
N ASP A 118 8.76 -1.05 -20.17
CA ASP A 118 7.73 -2.09 -20.09
C ASP A 118 6.62 -1.79 -19.06
N ILE A 119 6.61 -0.59 -18.47
CA ILE A 119 5.62 -0.17 -17.48
C ILE A 119 4.62 0.83 -18.08
N SER A 120 3.34 0.53 -17.96
CA SER A 120 2.23 1.48 -18.08
C SER A 120 1.88 2.00 -16.69
N VAL A 121 2.07 3.29 -16.43
CA VAL A 121 1.60 3.93 -15.19
C VAL A 121 0.16 4.38 -15.39
N VAL A 122 -0.75 3.97 -14.51
CA VAL A 122 -2.17 4.31 -14.54
C VAL A 122 -2.53 5.12 -13.30
N ILE A 123 -3.07 6.32 -13.51
CA ILE A 123 -3.55 7.19 -12.44
C ILE A 123 -5.03 7.47 -12.68
N CYS A 124 -5.86 7.09 -11.71
CA CYS A 124 -7.29 7.36 -11.74
C CYS A 124 -7.58 8.64 -10.97
N THR A 125 -8.32 9.55 -11.59
CA THR A 125 -8.64 10.84 -10.99
C THR A 125 -10.12 11.17 -11.10
N ARG A 126 -10.64 11.93 -10.14
CA ARG A 126 -12.01 12.44 -10.19
C ARG A 126 -12.08 13.74 -9.40
N ASP A 127 -12.37 14.84 -10.10
CA ASP A 127 -12.62 16.15 -9.51
C ASP A 127 -11.45 16.65 -8.62
N ARG A 128 -10.20 16.26 -8.96
CA ARG A 128 -8.97 16.49 -8.16
C ARG A 128 -7.80 17.03 -8.99
N GLY A 129 -8.08 18.01 -9.85
CA GLY A 129 -7.08 18.59 -10.77
C GLY A 129 -5.76 19.04 -10.11
N PRO A 130 -5.76 19.79 -9.00
CA PRO A 130 -4.52 20.23 -8.35
C PRO A 130 -3.65 19.07 -7.84
N ALA A 131 -4.26 18.07 -7.18
CA ALA A 131 -3.55 16.90 -6.67
C ALA A 131 -2.96 16.08 -7.83
N LEU A 132 -3.75 15.87 -8.89
CA LEU A 132 -3.28 15.22 -10.12
C LEU A 132 -2.07 15.92 -10.73
N ALA A 133 -2.05 17.26 -10.74
CA ALA A 133 -0.92 18.02 -11.27
C ALA A 133 0.35 17.82 -10.44
N GLU A 134 0.24 17.73 -9.11
CA GLU A 134 1.37 17.41 -8.22
C GLU A 134 1.86 15.98 -8.44
N CYS A 135 0.95 15.01 -8.51
CA CYS A 135 1.26 13.62 -8.83
C CYS A 135 2.02 13.52 -10.16
N LEU A 136 1.51 14.13 -11.23
CA LEU A 136 2.14 14.13 -12.56
C LEU A 136 3.54 14.76 -12.57
N ARG A 137 3.78 15.82 -11.79
CA ARG A 137 5.13 16.40 -11.65
C ARG A 137 6.11 15.42 -11.01
N SER A 138 5.66 14.59 -10.05
CA SER A 138 6.52 13.56 -9.45
C SER A 138 6.80 12.40 -10.42
N VAL A 139 5.82 12.03 -11.25
CA VAL A 139 5.99 11.03 -12.32
C VAL A 139 6.93 11.54 -13.43
N ALA A 140 6.90 12.83 -13.75
CA ALA A 140 7.82 13.43 -14.72
C ALA A 140 9.29 13.45 -14.25
N ARG A 141 9.54 13.26 -12.94
CA ARG A 141 10.89 13.25 -12.32
C ARG A 141 11.46 11.84 -12.13
N GLN A 142 10.83 10.82 -12.70
CA GLN A 142 11.33 9.45 -12.60
C GLN A 142 12.71 9.32 -13.25
N ARG A 143 13.66 8.69 -12.54
CA ARG A 143 15.01 8.39 -13.05
C ARG A 143 14.98 7.53 -14.32
N SER A 144 13.98 6.65 -14.42
CA SER A 144 13.72 5.82 -15.59
C SER A 144 12.27 6.07 -16.00
N ALA A 145 12.03 6.82 -17.08
CA ALA A 145 10.67 7.15 -17.49
C ALA A 145 9.88 5.88 -17.85
N PRO A 146 8.61 5.76 -17.42
CA PRO A 146 7.76 4.65 -17.83
C PRO A 146 7.50 4.67 -19.33
N GLY A 147 7.18 3.52 -19.91
CA GLY A 147 6.85 3.41 -21.34
C GLY A 147 5.57 4.13 -21.75
N GLU A 148 4.65 4.36 -20.81
CA GLU A 148 3.52 5.29 -20.97
C GLU A 148 2.93 5.69 -19.61
N VAL A 149 2.29 6.86 -19.56
CA VAL A 149 1.49 7.34 -18.42
C VAL A 149 0.06 7.54 -18.91
N ILE A 150 -0.91 6.92 -18.23
CA ILE A 150 -2.32 6.93 -18.58
C ILE A 150 -3.10 7.58 -17.46
N ILE A 151 -3.79 8.67 -17.79
CA ILE A 151 -4.72 9.33 -16.86
C ILE A 151 -6.12 8.89 -17.20
N VAL A 152 -6.78 8.23 -16.25
CA VAL A 152 -8.19 7.87 -16.33
C VAL A 152 -9.01 8.85 -15.52
N ASP A 153 -9.70 9.73 -16.24
CA ASP A 153 -10.62 10.69 -15.68
C ASP A 153 -11.99 10.06 -15.46
N ASN A 154 -12.38 9.92 -14.19
CA ASN A 154 -13.66 9.37 -13.75
C ASN A 154 -14.66 10.46 -13.32
N SER A 155 -14.40 11.72 -13.67
CA SER A 155 -15.36 12.81 -13.54
C SER A 155 -16.46 12.70 -14.59
N ARG A 156 -17.60 13.34 -14.31
CA ARG A 156 -18.74 13.35 -15.23
C ARG A 156 -18.45 14.14 -16.51
N ASP A 157 -17.67 15.20 -16.40
CA ASP A 157 -17.47 16.23 -17.43
C ASP A 157 -16.08 16.21 -18.08
N GLY A 158 -15.17 15.36 -17.62
CA GLY A 158 -13.83 15.25 -18.18
C GLY A 158 -12.88 16.37 -17.72
N ASN A 159 -13.06 16.86 -16.50
CA ASN A 159 -12.35 18.04 -15.99
C ASN A 159 -10.82 17.87 -15.87
N ALA A 160 -10.29 16.65 -15.83
CA ALA A 160 -8.85 16.42 -15.75
C ALA A 160 -8.13 16.70 -17.08
N ARG A 161 -8.88 16.83 -18.19
CA ARG A 161 -8.32 17.14 -19.52
C ARG A 161 -7.45 18.41 -19.51
N ARG A 162 -7.87 19.45 -18.78
CA ARG A 162 -7.14 20.71 -18.67
C ARG A 162 -5.79 20.55 -17.96
N VAL A 163 -5.72 19.66 -16.97
CA VAL A 163 -4.47 19.34 -16.29
C VAL A 163 -3.58 18.50 -17.20
N CYS A 164 -4.13 17.48 -17.85
CA CYS A 164 -3.38 16.60 -18.74
C CYS A 164 -2.76 17.35 -19.95
N ALA A 165 -3.40 18.42 -20.43
CA ALA A 165 -2.87 19.25 -21.50
C ALA A 165 -1.51 19.92 -21.17
N GLN A 166 -1.12 19.98 -19.89
CA GLN A 166 0.17 20.51 -19.43
C GLN A 166 1.29 19.46 -19.48
N PHE A 167 0.97 18.19 -19.73
CA PHE A 167 1.89 17.05 -19.73
C PHE A 167 1.73 16.28 -21.05
N PRO A 168 2.35 16.72 -22.15
CA PRO A 168 2.09 16.16 -23.49
C PRO A 168 2.40 14.67 -23.63
N GLU A 169 3.25 14.12 -22.75
CA GLU A 169 3.59 12.70 -22.68
C GLU A 169 2.48 11.81 -22.10
N VAL A 170 1.44 12.38 -21.48
CA VAL A 170 0.37 11.59 -20.84
C VAL A 170 -0.76 11.27 -21.81
N ARG A 171 -1.26 10.05 -21.72
CA ARG A 171 -2.42 9.59 -22.47
C ARG A 171 -3.68 9.77 -21.62
N TYR A 172 -4.56 10.67 -22.07
CA TYR A 172 -5.84 10.93 -21.42
C TYR A 172 -6.92 9.93 -21.86
N VAL A 173 -7.66 9.38 -20.90
CA VAL A 173 -8.84 8.51 -21.09
C VAL A 173 -9.97 9.04 -20.23
N HIS A 174 -11.15 9.25 -20.81
CA HIS A 174 -12.35 9.64 -20.07
C HIS A 174 -13.28 8.43 -19.89
N GLU A 175 -13.62 8.10 -18.64
CA GLU A 175 -14.56 7.05 -18.27
C GLU A 175 -15.61 7.66 -17.35
N ALA A 176 -16.73 8.12 -17.92
CA ALA A 176 -17.74 8.85 -17.18
C ALA A 176 -18.57 7.98 -16.22
N ARG A 177 -18.50 6.64 -16.32
CA ARG A 177 -19.22 5.74 -15.40
C ARG A 177 -18.52 5.76 -14.04
N PRO A 178 -19.19 6.18 -12.96
CA PRO A 178 -18.54 6.38 -11.67
C PRO A 178 -18.09 5.04 -11.06
N GLY A 179 -16.88 5.03 -10.51
CA GLY A 179 -16.34 3.90 -9.75
C GLY A 179 -14.84 3.74 -9.97
N LEU A 180 -14.07 3.64 -8.90
CA LEU A 180 -12.61 3.44 -8.99
C LEU A 180 -12.24 2.14 -9.70
N SER A 181 -12.97 1.04 -9.44
CA SER A 181 -12.79 -0.22 -10.18
C SER A 181 -13.06 -0.06 -11.68
N VAL A 182 -14.05 0.76 -12.05
CA VAL A 182 -14.38 1.05 -13.46
C VAL A 182 -13.24 1.83 -14.10
N ALA A 183 -12.75 2.87 -13.42
CA ALA A 183 -11.60 3.67 -13.88
C ALA A 183 -10.32 2.84 -14.01
N ARG A 184 -9.97 2.02 -13.00
CA ARG A 184 -8.80 1.14 -13.05
C ARG A 184 -8.92 0.13 -14.19
N THR A 185 -10.12 -0.42 -14.40
CA THR A 185 -10.38 -1.33 -15.53
C THR A 185 -10.21 -0.64 -16.89
N ALA A 186 -10.71 0.59 -17.05
CA ALA A 186 -10.46 1.39 -18.26
C ALA A 186 -8.95 1.65 -18.47
N GLY A 187 -8.21 1.88 -17.38
CA GLY A 187 -6.75 1.99 -17.39
C GLY A 187 -6.05 0.72 -17.84
N VAL A 188 -6.49 -0.46 -17.36
CA VAL A 188 -5.98 -1.76 -17.81
C VAL A 188 -6.20 -1.95 -19.32
N HIS A 189 -7.38 -1.61 -19.83
CA HIS A 189 -7.69 -1.72 -21.25
C HIS A 189 -6.88 -0.73 -22.12
N ALA A 190 -6.60 0.47 -21.61
CA ALA A 190 -5.80 1.46 -22.30
C ALA A 190 -4.30 1.12 -22.30
N SER A 191 -3.84 0.34 -21.33
CA SER A 191 -2.44 -0.06 -21.14
C SER A 191 -1.95 -1.00 -22.24
N ARG A 192 -0.73 -0.75 -22.70
CA ARG A 192 -0.06 -1.48 -23.79
C ARG A 192 1.17 -2.25 -23.33
N ARG A 193 1.75 -1.90 -22.17
CA ARG A 193 2.99 -2.50 -21.70
C ARG A 193 2.78 -3.78 -20.90
N ALA A 194 3.87 -4.49 -20.61
CA ALA A 194 3.85 -5.80 -19.96
C ALA A 194 3.54 -5.71 -18.46
N ILE A 195 3.85 -4.58 -17.83
CA ILE A 195 3.59 -4.29 -16.42
C ILE A 195 2.64 -3.09 -16.35
N ILE A 196 1.62 -3.17 -15.49
CA ILE A 196 0.69 -2.07 -15.22
C ILE A 196 0.87 -1.66 -13.77
N ALA A 197 1.40 -0.46 -13.54
CA ALA A 197 1.59 0.15 -12.23
C ALA A 197 0.47 1.16 -11.96
N PHE A 198 -0.13 1.11 -10.78
CA PHE A 198 -1.16 2.03 -10.33
C PHE A 198 -0.62 2.91 -9.21
N THR A 199 -0.98 4.19 -9.28
CA THR A 199 -0.87 5.11 -8.16
C THR A 199 -2.07 6.05 -8.13
N ASP A 200 -2.33 6.67 -6.98
CA ASP A 200 -3.48 7.55 -6.78
C ASP A 200 -3.13 9.01 -7.13
N ASP A 201 -4.14 9.82 -7.42
CA ASP A 201 -3.98 11.23 -7.78
C ASP A 201 -3.54 12.13 -6.60
N ASP A 202 -3.54 11.61 -5.37
CA ASP A 202 -3.07 12.27 -4.15
C ASP A 202 -1.75 11.66 -3.62
N VAL A 203 -0.93 11.16 -4.54
CA VAL A 203 0.38 10.55 -4.27
C VAL A 203 1.50 11.27 -5.00
N GLU A 204 2.62 11.47 -4.31
CA GLU A 204 3.92 11.82 -4.88
C GLU A 204 4.80 10.56 -4.96
N VAL A 205 5.27 10.20 -6.16
CA VAL A 205 6.13 9.02 -6.33
C VAL A 205 7.60 9.37 -6.13
N HIS A 206 8.37 8.52 -5.45
CA HIS A 206 9.82 8.70 -5.32
C HIS A 206 10.51 8.62 -6.68
N ALA A 207 11.61 9.36 -6.92
CA ALA A 207 12.27 9.42 -8.22
C ALA A 207 12.74 8.05 -8.76
N GLY A 208 12.99 7.09 -7.87
CA GLY A 208 13.33 5.70 -8.25
C GLY A 208 12.15 4.75 -8.44
N TRP A 209 10.90 5.17 -8.21
CA TRP A 209 9.73 4.29 -8.09
C TRP A 209 9.58 3.31 -9.27
N THR A 210 9.56 3.82 -10.49
CA THR A 210 9.44 3.01 -11.71
C THR A 210 10.66 2.13 -12.00
N ALA A 211 11.87 2.63 -11.74
CA ALA A 211 13.10 1.85 -11.89
C ALA A 211 13.18 0.69 -10.88
N GLU A 212 12.67 0.89 -9.66
CA GLU A 212 12.59 -0.17 -8.64
C GLU A 212 11.51 -1.20 -8.95
N ILE A 213 10.36 -0.78 -9.50
CA ILE A 213 9.34 -1.72 -10.01
C ILE A 213 9.93 -2.59 -11.13
N ALA A 214 10.59 -1.96 -12.11
CA ALA A 214 11.22 -2.68 -13.23
C ALA A 214 12.26 -3.68 -12.74
N ARG A 215 13.14 -3.25 -11.84
CA ARG A 215 14.17 -4.10 -11.21
C ARG A 215 13.53 -5.29 -10.49
N ALA A 216 12.49 -5.06 -9.68
CA ALA A 216 11.84 -6.12 -8.92
C ALA A 216 11.22 -7.20 -9.83
N PHE A 217 10.50 -6.82 -10.90
CA PHE A 217 9.93 -7.78 -11.86
C PHE A 217 10.97 -8.51 -12.72
N ALA A 218 12.18 -7.95 -12.87
CA ALA A 218 13.30 -8.59 -13.55
C ALA A 218 14.04 -9.60 -12.65
N GLU A 219 14.20 -9.27 -11.37
CA GLU A 219 14.94 -10.10 -10.40
C GLU A 219 14.08 -11.19 -9.73
N ARG A 220 12.76 -11.07 -9.81
CA ARG A 220 11.81 -11.93 -9.08
C ARG A 220 10.72 -12.45 -10.00
N ASP A 221 10.47 -13.75 -9.90
CA ASP A 221 9.33 -14.38 -10.53
C ASP A 221 8.07 -14.19 -9.67
N VAL A 222 7.50 -12.99 -9.77
CA VAL A 222 6.24 -12.62 -9.14
C VAL A 222 5.31 -11.99 -10.16
N GLU A 223 4.01 -12.01 -9.84
CA GLU A 223 2.96 -11.54 -10.75
C GLU A 223 2.40 -10.18 -10.34
N ALA A 224 2.57 -9.81 -9.07
CA ALA A 224 2.19 -8.53 -8.53
C ALA A 224 3.28 -7.98 -7.61
N LEU A 225 3.24 -6.66 -7.44
CA LEU A 225 4.11 -5.91 -6.55
C LEU A 225 3.29 -4.86 -5.79
N THR A 226 3.62 -4.64 -4.53
CA THR A 226 3.25 -3.47 -3.74
C THR A 226 4.51 -2.82 -3.19
N GLY A 227 4.40 -1.58 -2.73
CA GLY A 227 5.56 -0.87 -2.21
C GLY A 227 5.30 -0.08 -0.94
N LEU A 228 6.34 0.60 -0.48
CA LEU A 228 6.32 1.43 0.72
C LEU A 228 5.46 2.68 0.49
N VAL A 229 4.50 2.93 1.39
CA VAL A 229 3.67 4.14 1.40
C VAL A 229 3.98 4.93 2.66
N LEU A 230 4.49 6.14 2.49
CA LEU A 230 4.86 7.06 3.57
C LEU A 230 3.90 8.26 3.58
N PRO A 231 3.71 8.95 4.71
CA PRO A 231 2.96 10.21 4.71
C PRO A 231 3.72 11.27 3.92
N ALA A 232 3.03 12.04 3.07
CA ALA A 232 3.63 13.23 2.45
C ALA A 232 3.68 14.42 3.42
N ARG A 233 2.70 14.52 4.32
CA ARG A 233 2.55 15.59 5.32
C ARG A 233 1.85 15.11 6.58
N LEU A 234 2.14 15.76 7.71
CA LEU A 234 1.55 15.49 9.03
C LEU A 234 1.17 16.79 9.76
N ASP A 235 0.78 17.80 9.00
CA ASP A 235 0.47 19.15 9.47
C ASP A 235 -0.76 19.15 10.38
N THR A 236 -1.76 18.31 10.09
CA THR A 236 -3.03 18.30 10.82
C THR A 236 -3.18 17.11 11.75
N LEU A 237 -4.04 17.26 12.77
CA LEU A 237 -4.36 16.19 13.71
C LEU A 237 -4.96 14.97 12.99
N ALA A 238 -5.79 15.16 11.97
CA ALA A 238 -6.38 14.05 11.22
C ALA A 238 -5.30 13.18 10.55
N GLN A 239 -4.31 13.81 9.91
CA GLN A 239 -3.21 13.10 9.26
C GLN A 239 -2.38 12.31 10.28
N ARG A 240 -2.06 12.92 11.43
CA ARG A 240 -1.32 12.26 12.52
C ARG A 240 -2.07 11.07 13.10
N ARG A 241 -3.39 11.18 13.26
CA ARG A 241 -4.23 10.08 13.78
C ARG A 241 -4.30 8.92 12.80
N PHE A 242 -4.37 9.21 11.51
CA PHE A 242 -4.23 8.17 10.49
C PHE A 242 -2.87 7.48 10.54
N GLN A 243 -1.79 8.24 10.58
CA GLN A 243 -0.44 7.67 10.57
C GLN A 243 -0.13 6.87 11.85
N PHE A 244 -0.39 7.44 13.03
CA PHE A 244 0.10 6.88 14.29
C PHE A 244 -0.90 5.99 15.03
N ASP A 245 -2.20 6.34 15.00
CA ASP A 245 -3.20 5.57 15.76
C ASP A 245 -3.77 4.41 14.93
N MET A 246 -3.80 4.56 13.60
CA MET A 246 -4.35 3.57 12.67
C MET A 246 -3.28 2.80 11.87
N GLY A 247 -2.01 3.08 12.14
CA GLY A 247 -0.87 2.41 11.49
C GLY A 247 -0.61 2.86 10.05
N GLY A 248 -1.24 3.95 9.60
CA GLY A 248 -1.12 4.45 8.23
C GLY A 248 -1.49 3.39 7.20
N PHE A 249 -0.53 3.02 6.38
CA PHE A 249 -0.67 1.97 5.35
C PHE A 249 0.01 0.64 5.71
N GLY A 250 0.34 0.40 6.98
CA GLY A 250 0.93 -0.87 7.44
C GLY A 250 2.35 -1.12 6.93
N SER A 251 3.08 -0.03 6.66
CA SER A 251 4.40 -0.02 6.02
C SER A 251 5.48 -0.75 6.83
N THR A 252 6.26 -1.59 6.15
CA THR A 252 7.50 -2.17 6.63
C THR A 252 8.64 -1.74 5.71
N PHE A 253 9.88 -1.80 6.20
CA PHE A 253 11.04 -1.38 5.41
C PHE A 253 11.76 -2.56 4.76
N VAL A 254 11.32 -3.79 4.99
CA VAL A 254 11.93 -5.01 4.43
C VAL A 254 11.04 -5.67 3.38
N PRO A 255 11.61 -6.35 2.36
CA PRO A 255 10.82 -7.01 1.33
C PRO A 255 10.09 -8.23 1.89
N LEU A 256 8.85 -8.44 1.45
CA LEU A 256 8.02 -9.59 1.83
C LEU A 256 7.36 -10.23 0.63
N VAL A 257 7.27 -11.56 0.61
CA VAL A 257 6.46 -12.28 -0.38
C VAL A 257 5.17 -12.78 0.27
N PHE A 258 4.06 -12.49 -0.39
CA PHE A 258 2.72 -13.01 -0.10
C PHE A 258 2.37 -14.01 -1.21
N ASP A 259 2.22 -15.28 -0.84
CA ASP A 259 2.01 -16.39 -1.77
C ASP A 259 0.78 -17.24 -1.35
N ARG A 260 0.59 -18.36 -2.04
CA ARG A 260 -0.46 -19.33 -1.74
C ARG A 260 -0.42 -19.83 -0.28
N ARG A 261 0.76 -19.96 0.32
CA ARG A 261 0.88 -20.41 1.71
C ARG A 261 0.32 -19.36 2.66
N PHE A 262 0.70 -18.09 2.50
CA PHE A 262 0.12 -17.00 3.30
C PHE A 262 -1.41 -16.96 3.17
N PHE A 263 -1.91 -17.17 1.94
CA PHE A 263 -3.34 -17.28 1.70
C PHE A 263 -3.97 -18.43 2.47
N GLU A 264 -3.45 -19.66 2.36
CA GLU A 264 -3.99 -20.84 3.03
C GLU A 264 -3.93 -20.74 4.57
N GLU A 265 -2.84 -20.19 5.12
CA GLU A 265 -2.69 -19.98 6.57
C GLU A 265 -3.70 -18.96 7.13
N THR A 266 -4.05 -17.94 6.35
CA THR A 266 -4.95 -16.85 6.80
C THR A 266 -6.40 -17.06 6.38
N ARG A 267 -6.66 -17.87 5.35
CA ARG A 267 -7.98 -18.14 4.77
C ARG A 267 -9.05 -18.56 5.78
N PRO A 268 -8.79 -19.41 6.80
CA PRO A 268 -9.78 -19.74 7.82
C PRO A 268 -10.30 -18.55 8.61
N ASN A 269 -9.59 -17.42 8.58
CA ASN A 269 -9.91 -16.18 9.28
C ASN A 269 -10.24 -15.01 8.33
N GLY A 270 -10.49 -15.31 7.06
CA GLY A 270 -10.80 -14.37 5.99
C GLY A 270 -9.52 -13.80 5.40
N ALA A 271 -8.91 -14.55 4.47
CA ALA A 271 -7.55 -14.36 3.94
C ALA A 271 -7.06 -12.91 4.04
N HIS A 272 -5.97 -12.67 4.78
CA HIS A 272 -5.53 -11.34 5.24
C HIS A 272 -4.89 -10.47 4.14
N VAL A 273 -5.46 -10.46 2.94
CA VAL A 273 -4.95 -9.83 1.72
C VAL A 273 -4.82 -8.31 1.81
N TRP A 274 -5.54 -7.67 2.75
CA TRP A 274 -5.40 -6.24 3.06
C TRP A 274 -4.05 -5.90 3.73
N LYS A 275 -3.24 -6.90 4.07
CA LYS A 275 -1.88 -6.72 4.60
C LYS A 275 -0.81 -6.67 3.51
N ILE A 276 -1.16 -6.95 2.26
CA ILE A 276 -0.22 -7.04 1.14
C ILE A 276 0.28 -5.64 0.76
N GLY A 277 -0.58 -4.63 0.86
CA GLY A 277 -0.23 -3.25 0.55
C GLY A 277 -1.48 -2.41 0.30
N ALA A 278 -1.32 -1.35 -0.49
CA ALA A 278 -2.38 -0.40 -0.80
C ALA A 278 -2.43 -0.09 -2.31
N GLY A 279 -3.63 0.15 -2.85
CA GLY A 279 -3.82 0.47 -4.26
C GLY A 279 -3.13 1.75 -4.73
N ALA A 280 -2.69 2.60 -3.80
CA ALA A 280 -1.86 3.78 -4.06
C ALA A 280 -0.45 3.44 -4.55
N ASN A 281 0.02 2.20 -4.35
CA ASN A 281 1.34 1.74 -4.73
C ASN A 281 1.32 0.24 -5.05
N MET A 282 0.84 -0.10 -6.24
CA MET A 282 0.75 -1.48 -6.69
C MET A 282 1.08 -1.61 -8.18
N ALA A 283 1.60 -2.76 -8.59
CA ALA A 283 1.85 -3.10 -9.97
C ALA A 283 1.54 -4.57 -10.25
N PHE A 284 1.16 -4.88 -11.48
CA PHE A 284 0.81 -6.24 -11.89
C PHE A 284 1.42 -6.53 -13.26
N ARG A 285 1.82 -7.79 -13.49
CA ARG A 285 1.98 -8.27 -14.87
C ARG A 285 0.63 -8.18 -15.56
N ARG A 286 0.60 -7.65 -16.78
CA ARG A 286 -0.63 -7.49 -17.57
C ARG A 286 -1.36 -8.83 -17.78
N SER A 287 -0.62 -9.93 -17.88
CA SER A 287 -1.16 -11.30 -18.00
C SER A 287 -2.04 -11.71 -16.83
N VAL A 288 -1.87 -11.12 -15.63
CA VAL A 288 -2.71 -11.40 -14.45
C VAL A 288 -4.18 -11.12 -14.77
N PHE A 289 -4.49 -10.01 -15.44
CA PHE A 289 -5.87 -9.61 -15.72
C PHE A 289 -6.60 -10.57 -16.68
N ALA A 290 -5.86 -11.26 -17.56
CA ALA A 290 -6.44 -12.32 -18.40
C ALA A 290 -6.72 -13.60 -17.60
N ARG A 291 -5.90 -13.89 -16.59
CA ARG A 291 -5.98 -15.11 -15.79
C ARG A 291 -7.00 -15.04 -14.65
N VAL A 292 -6.98 -13.96 -13.87
CA VAL A 292 -7.85 -13.84 -12.69
C VAL A 292 -9.02 -12.90 -12.92
N GLY A 293 -9.02 -12.11 -13.99
CA GLY A 293 -10.05 -11.11 -14.32
C GLY A 293 -9.72 -9.69 -13.85
N LEU A 294 -10.55 -8.74 -14.27
CA LEU A 294 -10.41 -7.29 -13.99
C LEU A 294 -10.85 -6.93 -12.56
N PHE A 295 -10.86 -5.64 -12.20
CA PHE A 295 -11.34 -5.18 -10.91
C PHE A 295 -12.86 -5.38 -10.78
N ASP A 296 -13.33 -5.83 -9.60
CA ASP A 296 -14.77 -5.99 -9.37
C ASP A 296 -15.43 -4.61 -9.20
N GLU A 297 -16.30 -4.25 -10.15
CA GLU A 297 -17.01 -2.96 -10.17
C GLU A 297 -17.96 -2.74 -8.97
N ARG A 298 -18.24 -3.79 -8.18
CA ARG A 298 -19.00 -3.66 -6.93
C ARG A 298 -18.17 -3.02 -5.82
N LEU A 299 -16.85 -3.07 -5.92
CA LEU A 299 -15.90 -2.58 -4.93
C LEU A 299 -15.29 -1.23 -5.33
N GLY A 300 -14.54 -0.63 -4.40
CA GLY A 300 -13.85 0.64 -4.61
C GLY A 300 -14.69 1.90 -4.47
N ALA A 301 -13.99 3.04 -4.53
CA ALA A 301 -14.57 4.36 -4.32
C ALA A 301 -15.65 4.63 -5.37
N GLY A 302 -16.80 5.20 -4.97
CA GLY A 302 -17.97 5.33 -5.85
C GLY A 302 -18.91 4.11 -5.86
N ALA A 303 -18.50 2.98 -5.28
CA ALA A 303 -19.34 1.78 -5.10
C ALA A 303 -19.39 1.35 -3.61
N ALA A 304 -18.79 0.20 -3.25
CA ALA A 304 -18.72 -0.24 -1.86
C ALA A 304 -17.84 0.67 -0.99
N GLY A 305 -16.82 1.33 -1.55
CA GLY A 305 -15.97 2.30 -0.86
C GLY A 305 -14.49 2.05 -1.03
N CYS A 306 -14.03 0.80 -0.90
CA CYS A 306 -12.61 0.40 -0.95
C CYS A 306 -12.49 -1.11 -1.27
N SER A 307 -11.28 -1.67 -1.15
CA SER A 307 -10.92 -3.10 -1.15
C SER A 307 -11.01 -3.82 -2.50
N GLU A 308 -11.14 -3.09 -3.60
CA GLU A 308 -11.01 -3.63 -4.97
C GLU A 308 -9.59 -4.14 -5.28
N ASP A 309 -8.58 -3.54 -4.66
CA ASP A 309 -7.18 -3.99 -4.70
C ASP A 309 -6.98 -5.29 -3.93
N SER A 310 -7.49 -5.33 -2.69
CA SER A 310 -7.45 -6.46 -1.78
C SER A 310 -8.18 -7.67 -2.36
N GLU A 311 -9.34 -7.45 -3.01
CA GLU A 311 -10.07 -8.50 -3.69
C GLU A 311 -9.30 -9.06 -4.91
N LEU A 312 -8.62 -8.21 -5.67
CA LEU A 312 -7.77 -8.68 -6.77
C LEU A 312 -6.58 -9.50 -6.26
N TRP A 313 -5.91 -9.09 -5.18
CA TRP A 313 -4.86 -9.90 -4.56
C TRP A 313 -5.40 -11.23 -4.01
N TYR A 314 -6.62 -11.23 -3.43
CA TYR A 314 -7.27 -12.47 -3.03
C TYR A 314 -7.38 -13.44 -4.20
N ARG A 315 -7.88 -12.98 -5.36
CA ARG A 315 -8.02 -13.84 -6.55
C ARG A 315 -6.66 -14.29 -7.08
N LEU A 316 -5.66 -13.40 -7.07
CA LEU A 316 -4.29 -13.75 -7.46
C LEU A 316 -3.73 -14.88 -6.60
N LEU A 317 -3.78 -14.76 -5.28
CA LEU A 317 -3.23 -15.78 -4.38
C LEU A 317 -4.05 -17.09 -4.41
N ALA A 318 -5.38 -16.99 -4.52
CA ALA A 318 -6.26 -18.15 -4.69
C ALA A 318 -5.97 -18.92 -5.99
N ALA A 319 -5.52 -18.22 -7.05
CA ALA A 319 -5.05 -18.80 -8.30
C ALA A 319 -3.57 -19.24 -8.27
N GLY A 320 -2.96 -19.30 -7.07
CA GLY A 320 -1.58 -19.74 -6.88
C GLY A 320 -0.51 -18.70 -7.24
N GLY A 321 -0.89 -17.45 -7.53
CA GLY A 321 0.06 -16.37 -7.79
C GLY A 321 0.74 -15.85 -6.53
N ALA A 322 1.71 -14.97 -6.72
CA ALA A 322 2.46 -14.32 -5.64
C ALA A 322 2.57 -12.81 -5.84
N CYS A 323 2.56 -12.08 -4.73
CA CYS A 323 2.77 -10.64 -4.67
C CYS A 323 4.02 -10.33 -3.83
N LEU A 324 4.91 -9.49 -4.36
CA LEU A 324 6.07 -8.96 -3.65
C LEU A 324 5.75 -7.59 -3.05
N TYR A 325 5.95 -7.42 -1.76
CA TYR A 325 6.13 -6.11 -1.17
C TYR A 325 7.60 -5.70 -1.31
N GLU A 326 7.88 -4.67 -2.13
CA GLU A 326 9.23 -4.10 -2.33
C GLU A 326 9.30 -2.70 -1.72
N PRO A 327 9.92 -2.55 -0.54
CA PRO A 327 9.98 -1.26 0.16
C PRO A 327 10.76 -0.18 -0.59
N ARG A 328 11.59 -0.52 -1.59
CA ARG A 328 12.28 0.47 -2.43
C ARG A 328 11.36 1.17 -3.43
N ALA A 329 10.24 0.56 -3.79
CA ALA A 329 9.20 1.24 -4.57
C ALA A 329 8.43 2.17 -3.62
N VAL A 330 8.96 3.38 -3.39
CA VAL A 330 8.42 4.33 -2.41
C VAL A 330 7.44 5.30 -3.05
N VAL A 331 6.34 5.57 -2.35
CA VAL A 331 5.46 6.69 -2.61
C VAL A 331 5.09 7.45 -1.33
N PHE A 332 4.73 8.72 -1.48
CA PHE A 332 4.29 9.62 -0.42
C PHE A 332 2.82 9.98 -0.62
N HIS A 333 1.97 9.57 0.32
CA HIS A 333 0.53 9.75 0.22
C HIS A 333 0.07 11.01 0.99
N HIS A 334 -0.74 11.85 0.34
CA HIS A 334 -1.38 13.00 0.97
C HIS A 334 -2.63 12.57 1.74
N HIS A 335 -2.46 12.27 3.04
CA HIS A 335 -3.57 11.89 3.90
C HIS A 335 -4.64 12.99 3.98
N ARG A 336 -5.88 12.59 4.29
CA ARG A 336 -6.99 13.52 4.52
C ARG A 336 -6.62 14.49 5.64
N SER A 337 -6.69 15.78 5.32
CA SER A 337 -6.25 16.86 6.20
C SER A 337 -7.26 17.19 7.29
N ASP A 338 -8.53 16.81 7.13
CA ASP A 338 -9.59 17.14 8.07
C ASP A 338 -10.27 15.90 8.67
N TRP A 339 -10.92 16.13 9.81
CA TRP A 339 -11.65 15.08 10.53
C TRP A 339 -12.84 14.50 9.75
N PRO A 340 -13.67 15.30 9.06
CA PRO A 340 -14.77 14.77 8.24
C PRO A 340 -14.27 13.84 7.11
N GLY A 341 -13.20 14.23 6.43
CA GLY A 341 -12.55 13.45 5.37
C GLY A 341 -11.97 12.15 5.90
N LEU A 342 -11.26 12.20 7.02
CA LEU A 342 -10.76 10.99 7.67
C LEU A 342 -11.89 10.06 8.11
N ARG A 343 -12.95 10.57 8.73
CA ARG A 343 -14.13 9.78 9.12
C ARG A 343 -14.79 9.11 7.91
N ARG A 344 -14.97 9.85 6.80
CA ARG A 344 -15.50 9.29 5.55
C ARG A 344 -14.61 8.17 5.01
N GLN A 345 -13.29 8.36 5.05
CA GLN A 345 -12.31 7.36 4.63
C GLN A 345 -12.42 6.09 5.47
N MET A 346 -12.45 6.19 6.80
CA MET A 346 -12.52 5.02 7.69
C MET A 346 -13.83 4.25 7.54
N ARG A 347 -14.94 4.98 7.41
CA ARG A 347 -16.24 4.37 7.08
C ARG A 347 -16.19 3.64 5.74
N ALA A 348 -15.59 4.24 4.72
CA ALA A 348 -15.46 3.62 3.39
C ALA A 348 -14.54 2.39 3.39
N TYR A 349 -13.45 2.41 4.17
CA TYR A 349 -12.55 1.27 4.34
C TYR A 349 -13.29 0.07 4.94
N MET A 350 -14.00 0.28 6.06
CA MET A 350 -14.74 -0.83 6.69
C MET A 350 -15.92 -1.32 5.84
N LYS A 351 -16.65 -0.40 5.18
CA LYS A 351 -17.72 -0.78 4.25
C LYS A 351 -17.18 -1.62 3.08
N GLY A 352 -16.08 -1.18 2.47
CA GLY A 352 -15.39 -1.90 1.40
C GLY A 352 -14.87 -3.27 1.85
N HIS A 353 -14.27 -3.34 3.04
CA HIS A 353 -13.77 -4.58 3.62
C HIS A 353 -14.87 -5.63 3.78
N VAL A 354 -16.02 -5.27 4.38
CA VAL A 354 -17.16 -6.19 4.53
C VAL A 354 -17.71 -6.61 3.17
N ALA A 355 -17.86 -5.67 2.23
CA ALA A 355 -18.33 -5.98 0.89
C ALA A 355 -17.39 -6.96 0.17
N ALA A 356 -16.08 -6.76 0.26
CA ALA A 356 -15.08 -7.64 -0.33
C ALA A 356 -15.11 -9.05 0.28
N LEU A 357 -15.24 -9.19 1.61
CA LEU A 357 -15.36 -10.48 2.27
C LEU A 357 -16.57 -11.28 1.75
N VAL A 358 -17.70 -10.60 1.49
CA VAL A 358 -18.88 -11.24 0.91
C VAL A 358 -18.71 -11.55 -0.57
N VAL A 359 -18.08 -10.67 -1.36
CA VAL A 359 -17.71 -10.97 -2.76
C VAL A 359 -16.87 -12.25 -2.83
N GLN A 360 -15.84 -12.34 -1.99
CA GLN A 360 -14.95 -13.48 -1.91
C GLN A 360 -15.71 -14.75 -1.46
N TYR A 361 -16.61 -14.65 -0.47
CA TYR A 361 -17.46 -15.77 -0.07
C TYR A 361 -18.41 -16.23 -1.19
N ASP A 362 -19.07 -15.29 -1.87
CA ASP A 362 -20.02 -15.58 -2.96
C ASP A 362 -19.33 -16.26 -4.16
N ASN A 363 -18.06 -15.91 -4.41
CA ASN A 363 -17.26 -16.42 -5.52
C ASN A 363 -16.55 -17.74 -5.18
N PHE A 364 -16.01 -17.90 -3.97
CA PHE A 364 -15.11 -19.01 -3.59
C PHE A 364 -15.64 -19.92 -2.46
N GLY A 365 -16.70 -19.53 -1.75
CA GLY A 365 -17.27 -20.31 -0.64
C GLY A 365 -16.46 -20.24 0.66
N ASP A 366 -15.59 -19.25 0.80
CA ASP A 366 -14.64 -19.14 1.92
C ASP A 366 -15.29 -18.76 3.24
N ARG A 367 -15.64 -19.78 4.04
CA ARG A 367 -16.29 -19.61 5.35
C ARG A 367 -15.52 -18.73 6.32
N GLY A 368 -14.19 -18.61 6.19
CA GLY A 368 -13.38 -17.71 6.99
C GLY A 368 -13.80 -16.24 6.87
N ASN A 369 -14.32 -15.83 5.72
CA ASN A 369 -14.86 -14.49 5.52
C ASN A 369 -16.11 -14.23 6.39
N ILE A 370 -16.95 -15.25 6.57
CA ILE A 370 -18.13 -15.18 7.45
C ILE A 370 -17.69 -15.11 8.93
N VAL A 371 -16.68 -15.89 9.30
CA VAL A 371 -16.07 -15.83 10.65
C VAL A 371 -15.51 -14.43 10.92
N ARG A 372 -14.83 -13.83 9.94
CA ARG A 372 -14.31 -12.47 10.03
C ARG A 372 -15.42 -11.45 10.29
N ILE A 373 -16.49 -11.48 9.49
CA ILE A 373 -17.62 -10.54 9.58
C ILE A 373 -18.34 -10.63 10.91
N TRP A 374 -18.67 -11.84 11.37
CA TRP A 374 -19.61 -12.03 12.48
C TRP A 374 -18.96 -12.32 13.83
N LYS A 375 -17.69 -12.72 13.87
CA LYS A 375 -16.98 -13.01 15.13
C LYS A 375 -15.82 -12.05 15.36
N GLN A 376 -14.90 -11.96 14.40
CA GLN A 376 -13.65 -11.25 14.62
C GLN A 376 -13.81 -9.72 14.61
N LEU A 377 -14.58 -9.16 13.67
CA LEU A 377 -14.81 -7.71 13.61
C LEU A 377 -15.56 -7.20 14.86
N PRO A 378 -16.67 -7.83 15.31
CA PRO A 378 -17.30 -7.45 16.57
C PRO A 378 -16.36 -7.55 17.78
N ALA A 379 -15.55 -8.61 17.87
CA ALA A 379 -14.57 -8.75 18.94
C ALA A 379 -13.48 -7.65 18.87
N TYR A 380 -13.02 -7.29 17.67
CA TYR A 380 -12.11 -6.16 17.46
C TYR A 380 -12.73 -4.84 17.92
N PHE A 381 -13.98 -4.56 17.54
CA PHE A 381 -14.66 -3.33 17.95
C PHE A 381 -14.84 -3.25 19.47
N LEU A 382 -15.26 -4.35 20.11
CA LEU A 382 -15.41 -4.41 21.57
C LEU A 382 -14.07 -4.20 22.28
N ARG A 383 -13.01 -4.89 21.88
CA ARG A 383 -11.67 -4.72 22.46
C ARG A 383 -11.15 -3.30 22.30
N THR A 384 -11.34 -2.72 21.11
CA THR A 384 -10.88 -1.36 20.82
C THR A 384 -11.68 -0.33 21.62
N PHE A 385 -13.00 -0.53 21.77
CA PHE A 385 -13.86 0.31 22.59
C PHE A 385 -13.46 0.26 24.07
N LEU A 386 -13.30 -0.95 24.64
CA LEU A 386 -12.87 -1.14 26.02
C LEU A 386 -11.51 -0.47 26.27
N ARG A 387 -10.54 -0.70 25.37
CA ARG A 387 -9.23 -0.05 25.47
C ARG A 387 -9.34 1.47 25.40
N ALA A 388 -10.21 2.01 24.56
CA ALA A 388 -10.41 3.45 24.46
C ALA A 388 -11.04 4.07 25.72
N LEU A 389 -11.85 3.32 26.49
CA LEU A 389 -12.40 3.78 27.77
C LEU A 389 -11.33 3.92 28.86
N PHE A 390 -10.31 3.04 28.87
CA PHE A 390 -9.27 3.01 29.90
C PHE A 390 -7.99 3.76 29.53
N GLU A 391 -7.64 3.84 28.23
CA GLU A 391 -6.32 4.32 27.78
C GLU A 391 -6.40 5.45 26.72
N GLY A 392 -7.60 5.89 26.31
CA GLY A 392 -7.79 6.54 25.00
C GLY A 392 -8.09 8.04 25.02
N PRO A 393 -7.41 8.87 24.19
CA PRO A 393 -7.92 10.18 23.81
C PRO A 393 -9.22 10.06 22.98
N PRO A 394 -10.17 11.01 23.10
CA PRO A 394 -11.53 10.92 22.53
C PRO A 394 -11.61 10.75 21.00
N GLY A 395 -10.53 11.05 20.27
CA GLY A 395 -10.44 10.87 18.82
C GLY A 395 -10.54 9.40 18.36
N ARG A 396 -10.06 8.45 19.17
CA ARG A 396 -10.07 7.01 18.80
C ARG A 396 -11.50 6.43 18.79
N ILE A 397 -12.35 6.89 19.72
CA ILE A 397 -13.77 6.49 19.78
C ILE A 397 -14.53 6.98 18.55
N ARG A 398 -14.26 8.22 18.11
CA ARG A 398 -14.91 8.79 16.91
C ARG A 398 -14.54 8.05 15.63
N ILE A 399 -13.28 7.61 15.50
CA ILE A 399 -12.83 6.76 14.40
C ILE A 399 -13.51 5.40 14.45
N LEU A 400 -13.51 4.76 15.63
CA LEU A 400 -14.16 3.46 15.83
C LEU A 400 -15.65 3.51 15.46
N ALA A 401 -16.35 4.58 15.82
CA ALA A 401 -17.74 4.78 15.41
C ALA A 401 -17.89 4.81 13.87
N ALA A 402 -16.95 5.44 13.17
CA ALA A 402 -16.93 5.45 11.70
C ALA A 402 -16.71 4.05 11.11
N GLU A 403 -15.83 3.25 11.72
CA GLU A 403 -15.61 1.86 11.33
C GLU A 403 -16.88 1.02 11.54
N VAL A 404 -17.53 1.13 12.71
CA VAL A 404 -18.78 0.41 13.01
C VAL A 404 -19.90 0.82 12.05
N GLU A 405 -20.06 2.12 11.77
CA GLU A 405 -20.98 2.62 10.74
C GLU A 405 -20.65 2.02 9.36
N GLY A 406 -19.37 1.88 9.03
CA GLY A 406 -18.90 1.26 7.80
C GLY A 406 -19.22 -0.22 7.75
N TRP A 407 -19.03 -0.96 8.83
CA TRP A 407 -19.36 -2.38 8.96
C TRP A 407 -20.85 -2.62 8.70
N LEU A 408 -21.72 -1.86 9.37
CA LEU A 408 -23.18 -1.91 9.18
C LEU A 408 -23.56 -1.51 7.74
N ALA A 409 -22.98 -0.44 7.22
CA ALA A 409 -23.23 -0.01 5.84
C ALA A 409 -22.76 -1.06 4.82
N GLY A 410 -21.71 -1.82 5.13
CA GLY A 410 -21.23 -2.94 4.33
C GLY A 410 -22.27 -4.04 4.26
N LEU A 411 -22.82 -4.46 5.41
CA LEU A 411 -23.90 -5.45 5.48
C LEU A 411 -25.15 -5.00 4.73
N GLN A 412 -25.55 -3.73 4.89
CA GLN A 412 -26.70 -3.16 4.17
C GLN A 412 -26.47 -3.09 2.67
N PHE A 413 -25.23 -2.82 2.22
CA PHE A 413 -24.90 -2.76 0.81
C PHE A 413 -25.16 -4.09 0.08
N LEU A 414 -25.05 -5.22 0.79
CA LEU A 414 -25.34 -6.56 0.27
C LEU A 414 -26.83 -6.80 0.01
N LEU A 415 -27.70 -6.05 0.69
CA LEU A 415 -29.16 -6.12 0.51
C LEU A 415 -29.64 -5.30 -0.70
N ARG A 416 -28.76 -4.53 -1.36
CA ARG A 416 -29.15 -3.74 -2.53
C ARG A 416 -29.54 -4.65 -3.70
N PHE A 417 -30.68 -4.31 -4.31
CA PHE A 417 -31.19 -4.97 -5.50
C PHE A 417 -30.12 -4.98 -6.62
N GLY A 418 -29.82 -6.16 -7.16
CA GLY A 418 -28.85 -6.33 -8.25
C GLY A 418 -27.41 -6.65 -7.85
N TRP A 419 -27.07 -6.67 -6.54
CA TRP A 419 -25.73 -7.08 -6.05
C TRP A 419 -25.24 -8.41 -6.64
N ARG A 420 -26.13 -9.40 -6.72
CA ARG A 420 -25.84 -10.75 -7.24
C ARG A 420 -25.86 -10.87 -8.76
N LYS A 421 -26.39 -9.88 -9.50
CA LYS A 421 -26.52 -9.94 -10.96
C LYS A 421 -25.20 -9.72 -11.70
N ARG A 422 -24.15 -9.25 -11.02
CA ARG A 422 -22.80 -9.04 -11.57
C ARG A 422 -21.80 -10.05 -10.98
N ARG A 423 -22.05 -11.35 -11.17
CA ARG A 423 -21.03 -12.36 -10.88
C ARG A 423 -19.93 -12.23 -11.94
N ALA A 424 -18.70 -11.96 -11.50
CA ALA A 424 -17.53 -12.17 -12.35
C ALA A 424 -17.53 -13.65 -12.79
N LEU A 425 -17.18 -13.90 -14.05
CA LEU A 425 -16.97 -15.25 -14.58
C LEU A 425 -16.04 -15.99 -13.63
N ARG A 426 -16.43 -17.20 -13.20
CA ARG A 426 -15.53 -18.07 -12.42
C ARG A 426 -14.22 -18.18 -13.22
N PRO A 427 -13.05 -17.86 -12.65
CA PRO A 427 -11.81 -18.29 -13.26
C PRO A 427 -11.90 -19.82 -13.40
N GLN A 428 -11.57 -20.35 -14.58
CA GLN A 428 -11.34 -21.77 -14.75
C GLN A 428 -10.13 -22.12 -13.89
N ILE A 429 -10.36 -22.41 -12.61
CA ILE A 429 -9.38 -23.10 -11.80
C ILE A 429 -9.31 -24.48 -12.45
N LEU A 430 -8.28 -24.68 -13.27
CA LEU A 430 -7.88 -26.02 -13.70
C LEU A 430 -7.54 -26.78 -12.42
N VAL A 431 -8.55 -27.45 -11.89
CA VAL A 431 -8.35 -28.53 -10.93
C VAL A 431 -7.71 -29.61 -11.78
N GLU A 432 -6.38 -29.70 -11.74
CA GLU A 432 -5.71 -30.96 -12.03
C GLU A 432 -6.19 -31.95 -10.97
N GLU A 433 -7.33 -32.59 -11.25
CA GLU A 433 -7.67 -33.85 -10.66
C GLU A 433 -6.50 -34.79 -10.99
N ARG A 434 -5.73 -35.13 -9.96
CA ARG A 434 -4.87 -36.30 -9.97
C ARG A 434 -5.76 -37.49 -10.30
N ALA A 435 -5.79 -37.87 -11.57
CA ALA A 435 -6.19 -39.20 -11.98
C ALA A 435 -5.15 -40.18 -11.39
N GLY A 436 -5.68 -41.22 -10.75
CA GLY A 436 -4.93 -42.26 -10.05
C GLY A 436 -4.15 -43.20 -10.95
#